data_AF-A0AAV7PG09-F1
#
_entry.id   AF-A0AAV7PG09-F1
#
_cell.length_a   1.000
_cell.length_b   1.000
_cell.length_c   1.000
_cell.angle_alpha   90.00
_cell.angle_beta   90.00
_cell.angle_gamma   90.00
#
_symmetry.space_group_name_H-M   'P 1'
#
loop_
_entity.id
_entity.type
_entity.pdbx_description
1 polymer ?
#
loop_
_entity_poly.entity_id
_entity_poly.type
_entity_poly.pdbx_seq_one_letter_code
_entity_poly.pdbx_strand_id
1 'polypeptide(L)'
;MDQISSNIQVLLQAAQYLERREREAEHGYASMMPYYRKSSLDQSRRPRSPKTPDTLRSVHNELEKHRRAQLRRCLEQLKQQVPMNSETSRHTTLSLLHKARMHIKKLEEQELRACKVKDKLLSEQQQLRQRLEQLLPATGTERTRADSLDSSLLSSEPSDSDQEDIEVDVEGVVFSGNEIDPFPMFSAGTEHSYSNASPMWL
;
A
#
# COMPACT_ATOMS: atom_id res chain seq x y z
N MET A 1 -84.76 -17.29 -0.50
CA MET A 1 -83.78 -18.34 -0.86
C MET A 1 -83.15 -18.08 -2.24
N ASP A 2 -83.62 -17.06 -2.98
CA ASP A 2 -83.31 -16.89 -4.42
C ASP A 2 -82.04 -16.08 -4.72
N GLN A 3 -81.63 -15.19 -3.80
CA GLN A 3 -80.41 -14.39 -3.94
C GLN A 3 -79.13 -15.26 -3.98
N ILE A 4 -79.14 -16.36 -3.21
CA ILE A 4 -78.01 -17.29 -3.12
C ILE A 4 -77.90 -18.08 -4.43
N SER A 5 -79.01 -18.51 -5.01
CA SER A 5 -79.07 -19.19 -6.30
C SER A 5 -78.58 -18.29 -7.45
N SER A 6 -78.94 -17.01 -7.45
CA SER A 6 -78.44 -16.03 -8.43
C SER A 6 -76.95 -15.76 -8.29
N ASN A 7 -76.44 -15.61 -7.06
CA ASN A 7 -75.01 -15.40 -6.82
C ASN A 7 -74.17 -16.63 -7.20
N ILE A 8 -74.67 -17.84 -6.93
CA ILE A 8 -74.02 -19.10 -7.32
C ILE A 8 -73.98 -19.22 -8.86
N GLN A 9 -75.04 -18.87 -9.57
CA GLN A 9 -75.04 -18.87 -11.03
C GLN A 9 -74.02 -17.88 -11.62
N VAL A 10 -73.92 -16.67 -11.06
CA VAL A 10 -72.93 -15.67 -11.49
C VAL A 10 -71.51 -16.17 -11.23
N LEU A 11 -71.25 -16.79 -10.08
CA LEU A 11 -69.95 -17.37 -9.75
C LEU A 11 -69.61 -18.56 -10.65
N LEU A 12 -70.57 -19.42 -10.97
CA LEU A 12 -70.38 -20.53 -11.90
C LEU A 12 -70.10 -20.04 -13.33
N GLN A 13 -70.81 -18.99 -13.77
CA GLN A 13 -70.58 -18.38 -15.08
C GLN A 13 -69.21 -17.69 -15.15
N ALA A 14 -68.79 -17.01 -14.08
CA ALA A 14 -67.46 -16.42 -13.97
C ALA A 14 -66.36 -17.50 -13.93
N ALA A 15 -66.59 -18.61 -13.23
CA ALA A 15 -65.68 -19.75 -13.19
C ALA A 15 -65.54 -20.42 -14.56
N GLN A 16 -66.65 -20.64 -15.29
CA GLN A 16 -66.60 -21.14 -16.66
C GLN A 16 -65.88 -20.18 -17.63
N TYR A 17 -66.02 -18.87 -17.42
CA TYR A 17 -65.31 -17.86 -18.20
C TYR A 17 -63.81 -17.87 -17.91
N LEU A 18 -63.40 -17.96 -16.65
CA LEU A 18 -61.99 -18.09 -16.27
C LEU A 18 -61.39 -19.39 -16.80
N GLU A 19 -62.09 -20.52 -16.66
CA GLU A 19 -61.63 -21.81 -17.17
C GLU A 19 -61.52 -21.84 -18.70
N ARG A 20 -62.42 -21.14 -19.41
CA ARG A 20 -62.31 -20.94 -20.86
C ARG A 20 -61.14 -20.04 -21.23
N ARG A 21 -60.95 -18.93 -20.51
CA ARG A 21 -59.85 -17.98 -20.77
C ARG A 21 -58.48 -18.57 -20.43
N GLU A 22 -58.40 -19.42 -19.41
CA GLU A 22 -57.19 -20.12 -18.99
C GLU A 22 -56.83 -21.23 -19.99
N ARG A 23 -57.83 -21.98 -20.49
CA ARG A 23 -57.63 -22.94 -21.60
C ARG A 23 -57.23 -22.26 -22.92
N GLU A 24 -57.75 -21.08 -23.24
CA GLU A 24 -57.42 -20.34 -24.47
C GLU A 24 -56.08 -19.60 -24.38
N ALA A 25 -55.67 -19.13 -23.20
CA ALA A 25 -54.37 -18.49 -22.98
C ALA A 25 -53.18 -19.47 -23.06
N GLU A 26 -53.44 -20.78 -22.88
CA GLU A 26 -52.40 -21.83 -22.94
C GLU A 26 -52.47 -22.69 -24.21
N HIS A 27 -53.51 -22.57 -25.05
CA HIS A 27 -53.71 -23.45 -26.22
C HIS A 27 -53.68 -22.70 -27.54
N GLY A 28 -52.51 -22.12 -27.84
CA GLY A 28 -52.19 -21.59 -29.16
C GLY A 28 -52.08 -22.65 -30.26
N TYR A 29 -51.55 -23.86 -29.98
CA TYR A 29 -51.43 -24.94 -30.98
C TYR A 29 -51.10 -26.29 -30.28
N ALA A 30 -52.07 -27.02 -29.72
CA ALA A 30 -51.96 -28.49 -29.52
C ALA A 30 -53.21 -29.03 -28.81
N SER A 31 -54.08 -29.66 -29.58
CA SER A 31 -55.11 -30.56 -29.05
C SER A 31 -54.54 -31.98 -28.96
N MET A 32 -54.94 -32.70 -27.91
CA MET A 32 -54.79 -34.14 -27.66
C MET A 32 -53.41 -34.62 -27.17
N MET A 33 -53.30 -34.98 -25.88
CA MET A 33 -53.26 -36.41 -25.51
C MET A 33 -53.39 -36.62 -23.97
N PRO A 34 -54.35 -37.41 -23.48
CA PRO A 34 -54.25 -37.95 -22.13
C PRO A 34 -53.34 -39.18 -22.16
N TYR A 35 -52.51 -39.42 -21.13
CA TYR A 35 -52.30 -40.72 -20.47
C TYR A 35 -50.99 -40.78 -19.62
N TYR A 36 -51.20 -41.12 -18.33
CA TYR A 36 -50.30 -41.67 -17.29
C TYR A 36 -49.26 -40.82 -16.49
N ARG A 37 -49.65 -40.46 -15.24
CA ARG A 37 -49.04 -40.73 -13.87
C ARG A 37 -47.50 -40.91 -13.77
N LYS A 38 -46.71 -40.38 -12.80
CA LYS A 38 -46.81 -40.44 -11.31
C LYS A 38 -45.58 -39.76 -10.63
N SER A 39 -45.74 -39.32 -9.37
CA SER A 39 -44.74 -39.06 -8.28
C SER A 39 -43.79 -37.85 -8.44
N SER A 40 -43.44 -37.01 -7.44
CA SER A 40 -43.30 -37.21 -6.00
C SER A 40 -43.28 -35.86 -5.25
N LEU A 41 -43.89 -35.87 -4.06
CA LEU A 41 -43.64 -35.05 -2.86
C LEU A 41 -42.33 -34.23 -2.83
N ASP A 42 -42.39 -32.91 -3.03
CA ASP A 42 -41.57 -31.93 -2.28
C ASP A 42 -42.08 -30.50 -2.53
N GLN A 43 -43.03 -30.02 -1.72
CA GLN A 43 -43.50 -28.62 -1.76
C GLN A 43 -43.24 -27.94 -0.41
N SER A 44 -41.97 -27.71 -0.11
CA SER A 44 -41.56 -26.64 0.81
C SER A 44 -40.25 -25.99 0.37
N ARG A 45 -40.25 -25.44 -0.85
CA ARG A 45 -39.30 -24.40 -1.23
C ARG A 45 -40.07 -23.33 -1.97
N ARG A 46 -40.18 -22.15 -1.35
CA ARG A 46 -40.60 -20.92 -2.03
C ARG A 46 -39.94 -20.90 -3.42
N PRO A 47 -40.68 -20.64 -4.51
CA PRO A 47 -40.05 -20.52 -5.82
C PRO A 47 -39.18 -19.28 -5.76
N ARG A 48 -37.87 -19.46 -5.54
CA ARG A 48 -36.90 -18.46 -5.99
C ARG A 48 -37.11 -18.43 -7.47
N SER A 49 -37.75 -17.36 -7.95
CA SER A 49 -37.84 -17.05 -9.37
C SER A 49 -36.48 -17.37 -9.99
N PRO A 50 -36.40 -18.21 -11.04
CA PRO A 50 -35.13 -18.48 -11.70
C PRO A 50 -34.53 -17.13 -12.05
N LYS A 51 -33.42 -16.75 -11.41
CA LYS A 51 -32.73 -15.51 -11.77
C LYS A 51 -32.40 -15.68 -13.23
N THR A 52 -33.01 -14.87 -14.08
CA THR A 52 -32.75 -14.94 -15.51
C THR A 52 -31.24 -14.82 -15.72
N PRO A 53 -30.66 -15.54 -16.69
CA PRO A 53 -29.21 -15.49 -16.93
C PRO A 53 -28.71 -14.05 -17.10
N ASP A 54 -29.56 -13.15 -17.61
CA ASP A 54 -29.26 -11.73 -17.75
C ASP A 54 -29.12 -10.99 -16.41
N THR A 55 -29.92 -11.33 -15.41
CA THR A 55 -29.80 -10.75 -14.05
C THR A 55 -28.48 -11.17 -13.41
N LEU A 56 -28.06 -12.43 -13.60
CA LEU A 56 -26.78 -12.93 -13.08
C LEU A 56 -25.58 -12.27 -13.77
N ARG A 57 -25.65 -12.09 -15.10
CA ARG A 57 -24.63 -11.36 -15.87
C ARG A 57 -24.51 -9.90 -15.42
N SER A 58 -25.64 -9.24 -15.18
CA SER A 58 -25.64 -7.84 -14.68
C SER A 58 -25.01 -7.72 -13.30
N VAL A 59 -25.35 -8.62 -12.36
CA VAL A 59 -24.73 -8.63 -11.03
C VAL A 59 -23.23 -8.88 -11.10
N HIS A 60 -22.79 -9.81 -11.97
CA HIS A 60 -21.36 -10.06 -12.20
C HIS A 60 -20.62 -8.81 -12.70
N ASN A 61 -21.20 -8.09 -13.67
CA ASN A 61 -20.61 -6.86 -14.21
C ASN A 61 -20.46 -5.76 -13.15
N GLU A 62 -21.47 -5.57 -12.29
CA GLU A 62 -21.39 -4.59 -11.20
C GLU A 62 -20.33 -4.96 -10.16
N LEU A 63 -20.22 -6.24 -9.80
CA LEU A 63 -19.17 -6.72 -8.92
C LEU A 63 -17.77 -6.51 -9.53
N GLU A 64 -17.59 -6.82 -10.82
CA GLU A 64 -16.31 -6.61 -11.50
C GLU A 64 -15.96 -5.12 -11.64
N LYS A 65 -16.95 -4.26 -11.87
CA LYS A 65 -16.78 -2.80 -11.88
C LYS A 65 -16.33 -2.30 -10.52
N HIS A 66 -16.97 -2.76 -9.44
CA HIS A 66 -16.55 -2.43 -8.07
C HIS A 66 -15.12 -2.91 -7.79
N ARG A 67 -14.80 -4.17 -8.14
CA ARG A 67 -13.46 -4.74 -7.99
C ARG A 67 -12.39 -3.93 -8.74
N ARG A 68 -12.69 -3.50 -9.97
CA ARG A 68 -11.78 -2.65 -10.76
C ARG A 68 -11.59 -1.26 -10.15
N ALA A 69 -12.65 -0.66 -9.59
CA ALA A 69 -12.54 0.61 -8.89
C ALA A 69 -11.65 0.51 -7.65
N GLN A 70 -11.80 -0.56 -6.87
CA GLN A 70 -10.91 -0.86 -5.72
C GLN A 70 -9.45 -1.02 -6.17
N LEU A 71 -9.20 -1.79 -7.23
CA LEU A 71 -7.85 -1.98 -7.76
C LEU A 71 -7.20 -0.65 -8.17
N ARG A 72 -7.96 0.23 -8.84
CA ARG A 72 -7.46 1.57 -9.22
C ARG A 72 -7.06 2.38 -8.01
N ARG A 73 -7.89 2.38 -6.95
CA ARG A 73 -7.57 3.05 -5.68
C ARG A 73 -6.28 2.52 -5.06
N CYS A 74 -6.09 1.20 -5.00
CA CYS A 74 -4.87 0.62 -4.46
C CYS A 74 -3.62 1.00 -5.28
N LEU A 75 -3.72 1.02 -6.62
CA LEU A 75 -2.61 1.43 -7.49
C LEU A 75 -2.28 2.92 -7.34
N GLU A 76 -3.29 3.76 -7.13
CA GLU A 76 -3.10 5.20 -6.89
C GLU A 76 -2.39 5.44 -5.56
N GLN A 77 -2.78 4.73 -4.49
CA GLN A 77 -2.08 4.77 -3.21
C GLN A 77 -0.63 4.30 -3.34
N LEU A 78 -0.38 3.23 -4.11
CA LEU A 78 0.99 2.76 -4.37
C LEU A 78 1.82 3.82 -5.10
N LYS A 79 1.23 4.53 -6.07
CA LYS A 79 1.91 5.61 -6.80
C LYS A 79 2.34 6.76 -5.89
N GLN A 80 1.60 7.05 -4.82
CA GLN A 80 1.96 8.10 -3.86
C GLN A 80 3.16 7.71 -2.98
N GLN A 81 3.36 6.41 -2.73
CA GLN A 81 4.45 5.92 -1.88
C GLN A 81 5.74 5.67 -2.65
N VAL A 82 5.65 5.39 -3.94
CA VAL A 82 6.82 5.08 -4.77
C VAL A 82 7.36 6.37 -5.37
N PRO A 83 8.67 6.66 -5.24
CA PRO A 83 9.29 7.80 -5.92
C PRO A 83 9.21 7.61 -7.44
N MET A 84 8.22 8.26 -8.04
CA MET A 84 8.00 8.26 -9.47
C MET A 84 8.45 9.60 -10.03
N ASN A 85 9.55 9.59 -10.78
CA ASN A 85 9.90 10.69 -11.67
C ASN A 85 8.77 10.87 -12.72
N SER A 86 8.23 12.08 -12.80
CA SER A 86 7.23 12.51 -13.79
C SER A 86 7.70 12.32 -15.24
N GLU A 87 9.01 12.17 -15.44
CA GLU A 87 9.66 12.12 -16.74
C GLU A 87 9.41 10.82 -17.53
N THR A 88 8.78 9.80 -16.95
CA THR A 88 8.35 8.64 -17.72
C THR A 88 7.00 8.91 -18.37
N SER A 89 7.01 9.34 -19.63
CA SER A 89 5.84 9.53 -20.51
C SER A 89 4.81 8.37 -20.47
N ARG A 90 5.21 7.17 -20.04
CA ARG A 90 4.35 5.98 -19.93
C ARG A 90 4.22 5.46 -18.49
N HIS A 91 3.14 5.85 -17.81
CA HIS A 91 2.73 5.25 -16.55
C HIS A 91 1.90 3.98 -16.80
N THR A 92 2.52 2.80 -16.77
CA THR A 92 1.82 1.51 -16.84
C THR A 92 1.80 0.83 -15.46
N THR A 93 0.79 -0.02 -15.20
CA THR A 93 0.73 -0.83 -13.97
C THR A 93 1.99 -1.66 -13.75
N LEU A 94 2.53 -2.28 -14.81
CA LEU A 94 3.77 -3.07 -14.71
C LEU A 94 4.97 -2.22 -14.29
N SER A 95 5.13 -1.03 -14.87
CA SER A 95 6.23 -0.12 -14.51
C SER A 95 6.14 0.34 -13.06
N LEU A 96 4.93 0.60 -12.55
CA LEU A 96 4.71 0.95 -11.15
C LEU A 96 5.11 -0.21 -10.22
N LEU A 97 4.64 -1.43 -10.50
CA LEU A 97 4.95 -2.60 -9.70
C LEU A 97 6.45 -2.93 -9.69
N HIS A 98 7.13 -2.76 -10.82
CA HIS A 98 8.58 -2.95 -10.91
C HIS A 98 9.32 -1.90 -10.07
N LYS A 99 8.98 -0.61 -10.22
CA LYS A 99 9.58 0.47 -9.42
C LYS A 99 9.30 0.31 -7.93
N ALA A 100 8.09 -0.10 -7.53
CA ALA A 100 7.74 -0.39 -6.14
C ALA A 100 8.65 -1.46 -5.55
N ARG A 101 8.86 -2.57 -6.27
CA ARG A 101 9.76 -3.64 -5.84
C ARG A 101 11.19 -3.15 -5.66
N MET A 102 11.68 -2.34 -6.60
CA MET A 102 13.02 -1.76 -6.51
C MET A 102 13.14 -0.76 -5.36
N HIS A 103 12.08 0.01 -5.08
CA HIS A 103 12.06 0.95 -3.97
C HIS A 103 12.12 0.23 -2.62
N ILE A 104 11.37 -0.85 -2.43
CA ILE A 104 11.44 -1.69 -1.23
C ILE A 104 12.87 -2.18 -1.01
N LYS A 105 13.50 -2.78 -2.03
CA LYS A 105 14.89 -3.24 -1.95
C LYS A 105 15.87 -2.12 -1.57
N LYS A 106 15.68 -0.93 -2.13
CA LYS A 106 16.51 0.24 -1.81
C LYS A 106 16.34 0.65 -0.35
N LEU A 107 15.11 0.67 0.16
CA LEU A 107 14.83 1.00 1.56
C LEU A 107 15.45 -0.03 2.52
N GLU A 108 15.32 -1.32 2.23
CA GLU A 108 15.95 -2.40 3.02
C GLU A 108 17.48 -2.23 3.09
N GLU A 109 18.10 -1.88 1.96
CA GLU A 109 19.55 -1.66 1.91
C GLU A 109 19.97 -0.38 2.65
N GLN A 110 19.15 0.67 2.60
CA GLN A 110 19.37 1.90 3.36
C GLN A 110 19.24 1.65 4.87
N GLU A 111 18.23 0.91 5.30
CA GLU A 111 18.04 0.50 6.69
C GLU A 111 19.25 -0.30 7.19
N LEU A 112 19.72 -1.28 6.41
CA LEU A 112 20.91 -2.05 6.75
C LEU A 112 22.16 -1.17 6.91
N ARG A 113 22.37 -0.21 6.01
CA ARG A 113 23.50 0.74 6.11
C ARG A 113 23.36 1.63 7.33
N ALA A 114 22.18 2.18 7.59
CA ALA A 114 21.91 3.04 8.73
C ALA A 114 22.16 2.30 10.06
N CYS A 115 21.72 1.04 10.17
CA CYS A 115 22.01 0.18 11.32
C CYS A 115 23.51 0.00 11.54
N LYS A 116 24.28 -0.31 10.49
CA LYS A 116 25.75 -0.44 10.59
C LYS A 116 26.43 0.85 11.05
N VAL A 117 25.98 2.00 10.55
CA VAL A 117 26.51 3.31 10.99
C VAL A 117 26.17 3.56 12.44
N LYS A 118 24.92 3.28 12.86
CA LYS A 118 24.51 3.39 14.25
C LYS A 118 25.39 2.55 15.18
N ASP A 119 25.63 1.30 14.82
CA ASP A 119 26.44 0.38 15.64
C ASP A 119 27.90 0.83 15.76
N LYS A 120 28.48 1.36 14.68
CA LYS A 120 29.82 1.98 14.71
C LYS A 120 29.85 3.17 15.66
N LEU A 121 28.90 4.10 15.54
CA LEU A 121 28.83 5.28 16.40
C LEU A 121 28.62 4.92 17.87
N LEU A 122 27.82 3.88 18.16
CA LEU A 122 27.65 3.39 19.53
C LEU A 122 28.95 2.81 20.10
N SER A 123 29.70 2.07 19.28
CA SER A 123 31.00 1.53 19.67
C SER A 123 32.00 2.65 19.95
N GLU A 124 32.06 3.66 19.08
CA GLU A 124 32.92 4.84 19.26
C GLU A 124 32.51 5.65 20.49
N GLN A 125 31.21 5.87 20.71
CA GLN A 125 30.70 6.54 21.90
C GLN A 125 31.14 5.80 23.17
N GLN A 126 31.03 4.47 23.19
CA GLN A 126 31.45 3.66 24.32
C GLN A 126 32.96 3.77 24.56
N GLN A 127 33.78 3.70 23.50
CA GLN A 127 35.23 3.86 23.58
C GLN A 127 35.62 5.24 24.13
N LEU A 128 34.98 6.30 23.65
CA LEU A 128 35.23 7.66 24.12
C LEU A 128 34.81 7.82 25.59
N ARG A 129 33.68 7.24 26.01
CA ARG A 129 33.26 7.23 27.42
C ARG A 129 34.25 6.54 28.33
N GLN A 130 34.75 5.36 27.94
CA GLN A 130 35.79 4.64 28.69
C GLN A 130 37.09 5.44 28.77
N ARG A 131 37.48 6.12 27.68
CA ARG A 131 38.66 6.99 27.67
C ARG A 131 38.49 8.19 28.59
N LEU A 132 37.30 8.80 28.62
CA LEU A 132 37.00 9.88 29.57
C LEU A 132 37.08 9.37 31.02
N GLU A 133 36.51 8.22 31.33
CA GLU A 133 36.58 7.61 32.67
C GLU A 133 38.03 7.34 33.10
N GLN A 134 38.89 6.89 32.19
CA GLN A 134 40.33 6.68 32.44
C GLN A 134 41.14 7.97 32.61
N LEU A 135 40.68 9.09 32.02
CA LEU A 135 41.30 10.40 32.18
C LEU A 135 40.74 11.18 33.38
N LEU A 136 39.54 10.84 33.85
CA LEU A 136 38.87 11.44 35.01
C LEU A 136 39.18 10.81 36.40
N PRO A 137 40.04 9.79 36.63
CA PRO A 137 40.12 9.11 37.94
C PRO A 137 40.85 9.95 39.02
N ALA A 138 41.10 11.23 38.78
CA ALA A 138 41.77 12.14 39.72
C ALA A 138 41.07 13.50 39.93
N THR A 139 39.81 13.67 39.50
CA THR A 139 39.06 14.94 39.76
C THR A 139 37.80 14.77 40.62
N GLY A 140 37.44 13.54 41.00
CA GLY A 140 36.23 13.25 41.80
C GLY A 140 36.47 12.85 43.26
N THR A 141 37.73 12.64 43.68
CA THR A 141 38.05 12.05 45.00
C THR A 141 39.08 12.80 45.83
N GLU A 142 39.58 13.96 45.39
CA GLU A 142 40.45 14.80 46.21
C GLU A 142 40.01 16.27 46.22
N ARG A 143 39.70 16.75 47.44
CA ARG A 143 39.49 18.15 47.89
C ARG A 143 38.07 18.73 47.88
N THR A 144 37.16 18.10 48.60
CA THR A 144 36.24 18.85 49.49
C THR A 144 36.60 18.59 50.95
N ARG A 145 37.83 18.99 51.30
CA ARG A 145 38.26 19.39 52.65
C ARG A 145 39.10 20.65 52.45
N ALA A 146 38.42 21.74 52.14
CA ALA A 146 38.97 23.07 52.32
C ALA A 146 38.14 23.71 53.42
N ASP A 147 38.57 23.48 54.65
CA ASP A 147 38.15 24.29 55.77
C ASP A 147 38.73 25.70 55.52
N SER A 148 37.91 26.60 55.00
CA SER A 148 38.10 28.03 55.16
C SER A 148 36.75 28.69 55.34
N LEU A 149 36.55 29.08 56.59
CA LEU A 149 35.62 30.12 57.00
C LEU A 149 36.01 31.41 56.26
N ASP A 150 35.00 32.24 55.97
CA ASP A 150 35.10 33.57 55.35
C ASP A 150 35.19 33.50 53.80
N SER A 151 34.26 34.00 53.00
CA SER A 151 33.57 35.28 53.12
C SER A 151 32.13 35.19 52.59
N SER A 152 31.18 35.61 53.40
CA SER A 152 29.88 36.07 52.92
C SER A 152 30.03 37.48 52.35
N LEU A 153 29.15 37.83 51.39
CA LEU A 153 29.01 39.15 50.75
C LEU A 153 30.13 39.34 49.70
N LEU A 154 29.87 39.44 48.40
CA LEU A 154 29.19 40.55 47.73
C LEU A 154 28.73 40.13 46.30
N SER A 155 27.50 40.51 45.95
CA SER A 155 27.06 41.02 44.63
C SER A 155 27.10 40.09 43.40
N SER A 156 25.97 39.58 42.87
CA SER A 156 24.97 40.25 42.01
C SER A 156 25.51 40.77 40.67
N GLU A 157 25.35 40.01 39.59
CA GLU A 157 24.56 40.32 38.36
C GLU A 157 24.84 39.28 37.25
N PRO A 158 23.85 38.97 36.38
CA PRO A 158 23.98 37.97 35.32
C PRO A 158 24.82 38.50 34.15
N SER A 159 25.88 37.79 33.78
CA SER A 159 26.60 38.04 32.54
C SER A 159 25.81 37.43 31.38
N ASP A 160 25.11 38.29 30.66
CA ASP A 160 24.53 38.02 29.34
C ASP A 160 25.67 37.64 28.39
N SER A 161 25.72 36.38 27.97
CA SER A 161 26.72 35.88 27.03
C SER A 161 26.00 35.64 25.72
N ASP A 162 26.22 36.58 24.80
CA ASP A 162 25.77 36.55 23.40
C ASP A 162 25.98 35.16 22.78
N GLN A 163 24.88 34.44 22.59
CA GLN A 163 24.82 33.28 21.72
C GLN A 163 24.75 33.80 20.29
N GLU A 164 25.89 33.93 19.62
CA GLU A 164 25.90 34.22 18.18
C GLU A 164 25.20 33.09 17.42
N ASP A 165 24.10 33.44 16.75
CA ASP A 165 23.39 32.59 15.80
C ASP A 165 24.30 32.31 14.60
N ILE A 166 24.94 31.14 14.57
CA ILE A 166 25.61 30.63 13.36
C ILE A 166 24.50 30.11 12.44
N GLU A 167 24.01 31.00 11.57
CA GLU A 167 23.17 30.66 10.44
C GLU A 167 23.94 29.69 9.52
N VAL A 168 23.55 28.41 9.53
CA VAL A 168 24.02 27.43 8.55
C VAL A 168 23.30 27.72 7.24
N ASP A 169 23.97 28.38 6.32
CA ASP A 169 23.48 28.58 4.96
C ASP A 169 23.40 27.22 4.25
N VAL A 170 22.17 26.75 4.01
CA VAL A 170 21.88 25.56 3.22
C VAL A 170 21.65 26.02 1.77
N GLU A 171 22.69 26.56 1.15
CA GLU A 171 22.62 26.91 -0.27
C GLU A 171 22.65 25.63 -1.12
N GLY A 172 21.43 25.22 -1.51
CA GLY A 172 21.07 24.59 -2.77
C GLY A 172 22.12 23.73 -3.50
N VAL A 173 22.18 22.43 -3.17
CA VAL A 173 22.53 21.43 -4.19
C VAL A 173 21.29 21.21 -5.07
N VAL A 174 21.05 22.20 -5.95
CA VAL A 174 20.14 22.06 -7.08
C VAL A 174 20.87 21.23 -8.13
N PHE A 175 20.69 19.91 -8.07
CA PHE A 175 21.12 19.01 -9.14
C PHE A 175 20.15 19.16 -10.32
N SER A 176 20.29 20.26 -11.07
CA SER A 176 19.70 20.42 -12.40
C SER A 176 20.62 19.72 -13.40
N GLY A 177 20.14 18.63 -13.98
CA GLY A 177 20.82 17.96 -15.07
C GLY A 177 20.87 18.83 -16.33
N ASN A 178 22.04 18.92 -16.95
CA ASN A 178 22.25 18.57 -18.35
C ASN A 178 23.76 18.51 -18.66
N GLU A 179 24.06 17.73 -19.68
CA GLU A 179 25.38 17.39 -20.21
C GLU A 179 26.40 18.54 -20.27
N ILE A 180 27.67 18.20 -19.97
CA ILE A 180 28.92 18.55 -20.69
C ILE A 180 30.08 18.40 -19.67
N ASP A 181 30.98 17.47 -19.99
CA ASP A 181 32.29 17.28 -19.37
C ASP A 181 33.13 18.57 -19.45
N PRO A 182 33.88 18.94 -18.38
CA PRO A 182 35.27 19.30 -18.61
C PRO A 182 36.23 18.78 -17.51
N PHE A 183 37.05 17.78 -17.86
CA PHE A 183 38.54 17.66 -17.75
C PHE A 183 39.33 18.47 -16.68
N PRO A 184 40.64 18.21 -16.44
CA PRO A 184 41.45 16.98 -16.43
C PRO A 184 42.34 16.88 -15.17
N MET A 185 42.75 15.69 -14.70
CA MET A 185 43.96 15.62 -13.86
C MET A 185 44.69 14.27 -13.90
N PHE A 186 45.89 14.33 -14.49
CA PHE A 186 47.12 13.63 -14.13
C PHE A 186 47.05 12.14 -13.77
N SER A 187 47.58 11.30 -14.66
CA SER A 187 48.33 10.12 -14.21
C SER A 187 49.50 9.86 -15.13
N ALA A 188 50.68 9.92 -14.51
CA ALA A 188 51.96 9.64 -15.09
C ALA A 188 52.02 8.21 -15.64
N GLY A 189 52.77 8.05 -16.73
CA GLY A 189 53.00 6.77 -17.37
C GLY A 189 53.76 5.80 -16.46
N THR A 190 53.32 4.55 -16.51
CA THR A 190 54.16 3.39 -16.17
C THR A 190 53.78 2.27 -17.14
N GLU A 191 54.59 2.15 -18.18
CA GLU A 191 54.58 1.07 -19.15
C GLU A 191 55.05 -0.23 -18.47
N HIS A 192 54.17 -1.17 -18.13
CA HIS A 192 54.60 -2.55 -17.83
C HIS A 192 53.69 -3.55 -18.55
N SER A 193 54.17 -3.94 -19.73
CA SER A 193 53.76 -5.10 -20.49
C SER A 193 54.31 -6.36 -19.81
N TYR A 194 53.43 -7.28 -19.41
CA TYR A 194 53.77 -8.70 -19.32
C TYR A 194 52.60 -9.53 -19.84
N SER A 195 52.84 -10.09 -21.02
CA SER A 195 52.13 -11.23 -21.57
C SER A 195 52.04 -12.35 -20.53
N ASN A 196 50.86 -12.96 -20.39
CA ASN A 196 50.81 -14.37 -20.08
C ASN A 196 49.70 -15.05 -20.87
N ALA A 197 50.11 -16.02 -21.67
CA ALA A 197 49.24 -16.90 -22.44
C ALA A 197 48.69 -18.00 -21.53
N SER A 198 47.38 -18.25 -21.57
CA SER A 198 46.78 -19.54 -21.98
C SER A 198 45.28 -19.62 -21.66
N PRO A 199 44.47 -20.24 -22.55
CA PRO A 199 43.02 -20.36 -22.41
C PRO A 199 42.62 -21.72 -21.82
N MET A 200 41.53 -21.77 -21.04
CA MET A 200 40.77 -23.01 -20.84
C MET A 200 39.37 -22.74 -20.27
N TRP A 201 38.37 -23.46 -20.80
CA TRP A 201 36.98 -23.63 -20.35
C TRP A 201 35.92 -22.62 -20.85
N LEU A 202 35.39 -22.88 -22.07
CA LEU A 202 34.03 -23.45 -22.29
C LEU A 202 33.83 -23.77 -23.78
#